data_AF-A0A1M6FTN4-F1
#
_entry.id   AF-A0A1M6FTN4-F1
#
_cell.length_a   1.000
_cell.length_b   1.000
_cell.length_c   1.000
_cell.angle_alpha   90.00
_cell.angle_beta   90.00
_cell.angle_gamma   90.00
#
_symmetry.space_group_name_H-M   'P 1'
#
loop_
_entity.id
_entity.type
_entity.pdbx_description
1 polymer ?
#
loop_
_entity_poly.entity_id
_entity_poly.type
_entity_poly.pdbx_seq_one_letter_code
_entity_poly.pdbx_strand_id
1 'polypeptide(L)'
;MTETIATQIPVRRLAWLLPALLSACVVAPRDPSVTVRHFASTESAGDGARWHIFLFDPSQPRDLDARIRLARANLNPGCRWVGAPRDEIISKTNAQGARYADTVLAAPLICRG
;
A
#
# COMPACT_ATOMS: atom_id res chain seq x y z
N MET A 1 13.29 70.43 -30.32
CA MET A 1 12.05 70.04 -31.01
C MET A 1 12.15 68.52 -31.17
N THR A 2 12.03 67.71 -30.12
CA THR A 2 10.89 67.44 -29.22
C THR A 2 9.70 66.82 -29.93
N GLU A 3 9.20 65.72 -29.32
CA GLU A 3 7.93 65.00 -29.53
C GLU A 3 7.95 63.83 -30.54
N THR A 4 7.34 62.65 -30.34
CA THR A 4 6.75 61.93 -29.18
C THR A 4 6.58 60.46 -29.62
N ILE A 5 6.77 59.53 -28.68
CA ILE A 5 6.61 58.07 -28.79
C ILE A 5 5.13 57.69 -28.95
N ALA A 6 4.79 56.70 -29.79
CA ALA A 6 3.55 55.93 -29.68
C ALA A 6 3.74 54.45 -30.04
N THR A 7 3.79 53.65 -28.98
CA THR A 7 3.75 52.20 -28.88
C THR A 7 2.47 51.59 -29.47
N GLN A 8 2.56 50.47 -30.21
CA GLN A 8 1.49 49.46 -30.23
C GLN A 8 2.07 48.03 -30.28
N ILE A 9 1.95 47.34 -29.13
CA ILE A 9 2.29 45.94 -28.91
C ILE A 9 1.02 45.11 -29.17
N PRO A 10 0.96 44.23 -30.18
CA PRO A 10 -0.15 43.28 -30.28
C PRO A 10 0.06 42.14 -29.28
N VAL A 11 -0.60 42.30 -28.12
CA VAL A 11 -0.88 41.21 -27.18
C VAL A 11 -1.81 40.22 -27.89
N ARG A 12 -1.28 39.07 -28.32
CA ARG A 12 -2.12 37.93 -28.71
C ARG A 12 -1.80 36.73 -27.83
N ARG A 13 -2.66 36.61 -26.82
CA ARG A 13 -2.86 35.47 -25.94
C ARG A 13 -2.68 34.16 -26.68
N LEU A 14 -1.75 33.32 -26.24
CA LEU A 14 -1.86 31.88 -26.40
C LEU A 14 -1.28 31.21 -25.16
N ALA A 15 -2.09 31.25 -24.10
CA ALA A 15 -1.94 30.39 -22.94
C ALA A 15 -2.13 28.93 -23.40
N TRP A 16 -1.02 28.20 -23.53
CA TRP A 16 -1.00 26.74 -23.53
C TRP A 16 -0.60 26.33 -22.09
N LEU A 17 -1.56 26.08 -21.20
CA LEU A 17 -2.15 24.75 -20.96
C LEU A 17 -1.08 23.66 -20.83
N LEU A 18 -0.47 23.57 -19.64
CA LEU A 18 0.02 22.32 -19.07
C LEU A 18 -0.78 22.02 -17.79
N PRO A 19 -2.01 21.49 -17.93
CA PRO A 19 -2.72 20.93 -16.80
C PRO A 19 -2.20 19.53 -16.48
N ALA A 20 -2.53 19.04 -15.29
CA ALA A 20 -2.46 17.64 -14.84
C ALA A 20 -1.16 17.15 -14.18
N LEU A 21 -0.87 17.69 -12.99
CA LEU A 21 -0.36 16.87 -11.88
C LEU A 21 -1.54 16.45 -10.98
N LEU A 22 -2.53 15.77 -11.55
CA LEU A 22 -3.50 15.01 -10.76
C LEU A 22 -2.82 13.68 -10.40
N SER A 23 -2.08 13.70 -9.29
CA SER A 23 -1.64 12.48 -8.61
C SER A 23 -2.90 11.81 -8.06
N ALA A 24 -3.57 11.02 -8.90
CA ALA A 24 -4.65 10.16 -8.47
C ALA A 24 -4.05 9.14 -7.51
N CYS A 25 -4.30 9.32 -6.22
CA CYS A 25 -4.13 8.26 -5.23
C CYS A 25 -5.06 7.11 -5.63
N VAL A 26 -4.57 6.20 -6.47
CA VAL A 26 -5.24 4.94 -6.76
C VAL A 26 -5.22 4.13 -5.47
N VAL A 27 -6.28 4.29 -4.67
CA VAL A 27 -6.56 3.40 -3.55
C VAL A 27 -6.87 2.04 -4.16
N ALA A 28 -6.04 1.04 -3.90
CA ALA A 28 -6.29 -0.31 -4.34
C ALA A 28 -7.69 -0.76 -3.86
N PRO A 29 -8.58 -1.21 -4.76
CA PRO A 29 -9.91 -1.66 -4.37
C PRO A 29 -9.81 -2.75 -3.30
N ARG A 30 -10.56 -2.59 -2.20
CA ARG A 30 -10.76 -3.66 -1.23
C ARG A 30 -11.78 -4.64 -1.78
N ASP A 31 -11.52 -5.93 -1.63
CA ASP A 31 -12.50 -6.96 -1.93
C ASP A 31 -13.56 -6.98 -0.81
N PRO A 32 -14.82 -6.60 -1.08
CA PRO A 32 -15.85 -6.53 -0.05
C PRO A 32 -16.30 -7.91 0.43
N SER A 33 -15.92 -9.00 -0.27
CA SER A 33 -16.28 -10.36 0.10
C SER A 33 -15.36 -10.98 1.17
N VAL A 34 -14.24 -10.31 1.49
CA VAL A 34 -13.25 -10.82 2.44
C VAL A 34 -13.00 -9.82 3.57
N THR A 35 -13.27 -10.24 4.80
CA THR A 35 -12.86 -9.50 5.99
C THR A 35 -11.44 -9.91 6.37
N VAL A 36 -10.58 -8.94 6.66
CA VAL A 36 -9.20 -9.17 7.10
C VAL A 36 -9.03 -8.70 8.53
N ARG A 37 -8.58 -9.60 9.40
CA ARG A 37 -8.16 -9.27 10.78
C ARG A 37 -6.66 -9.46 10.87
N HIS A 38 -5.97 -8.63 11.63
CA HIS A 38 -4.54 -8.81 11.84
C HIS A 38 -4.10 -8.59 13.29
N PHE A 39 -3.03 -9.26 13.70
CA PHE A 39 -2.53 -9.25 15.07
C PHE A 39 -1.01 -9.12 15.07
N ALA A 40 -0.48 -8.30 15.97
CA ALA A 40 0.97 -8.16 16.13
C ALA A 40 1.53 -9.37 16.89
N SER A 41 2.50 -10.05 16.30
CA SER A 41 3.34 -11.05 16.98
C SER A 41 4.30 -10.36 17.94
N THR A 42 4.76 -11.07 18.96
CA THR A 42 5.89 -10.66 19.80
C THR A 42 7.24 -10.79 19.09
N GLU A 43 7.27 -11.47 17.95
CA GLU A 43 8.48 -11.69 17.17
C GLU A 43 8.90 -10.45 16.36
N SER A 44 10.18 -10.09 16.49
CA SER A 44 10.80 -9.01 15.70
C SER A 44 11.01 -9.46 14.25
N ALA A 45 10.80 -8.53 13.32
CA ALA A 45 11.16 -8.68 11.91
C ALA A 45 12.40 -7.85 11.53
N GLY A 46 13.12 -7.29 12.52
CA GLY A 46 14.25 -6.39 12.31
C GLY A 46 13.81 -4.93 12.08
N ASP A 47 14.74 -3.98 12.25
CA ASP A 47 14.57 -2.56 11.90
C ASP A 47 13.29 -1.89 12.45
N GLY A 48 12.88 -2.28 13.66
CA GLY A 48 11.67 -1.78 14.32
C GLY A 48 10.36 -2.35 13.76
N ALA A 49 10.43 -3.28 12.80
CA ALA A 49 9.30 -4.04 12.32
C ALA A 49 9.02 -5.25 13.23
N ARG A 50 7.75 -5.65 13.26
CA ARG A 50 7.28 -6.87 13.92
C ARG A 50 6.57 -7.75 12.92
N TRP A 51 6.56 -9.05 13.16
CA TRP A 51 5.71 -9.95 12.39
C TRP A 51 4.26 -9.75 12.78
N HIS A 52 3.37 -9.71 11.79
CA HIS A 52 1.93 -9.66 11.99
C HIS A 52 1.28 -10.84 11.30
N ILE A 53 0.24 -11.39 11.92
CA ILE A 53 -0.56 -12.48 11.35
C ILE A 53 -1.86 -11.91 10.84
N PHE A 54 -2.17 -12.19 9.58
CA PHE A 54 -3.41 -11.84 8.90
C PHE A 54 -4.31 -13.07 8.79
N LEU A 55 -5.56 -12.92 9.21
CA LEU A 55 -6.63 -13.90 9.07
C LEU A 55 -7.64 -13.38 8.05
N PHE A 56 -8.05 -14.26 7.14
CA PHE A 56 -9.02 -13.95 6.10
C PHE A 56 -10.33 -14.68 6.36
N ASP A 57 -11.45 -13.97 6.27
CA ASP A 57 -12.79 -14.50 6.48
C ASP A 57 -13.64 -14.25 5.22
N PRO A 58 -14.15 -15.29 4.54
CA PRO A 58 -14.09 -16.71 4.93
C PRO A 58 -12.68 -17.31 4.86
N SER A 59 -12.43 -18.28 5.75
CA SER A 59 -11.15 -19.03 5.83
C SER A 59 -11.04 -20.05 4.70
N GLN A 60 -10.86 -19.56 3.47
CA GLN A 60 -10.65 -20.35 2.26
C GLN A 60 -9.15 -20.37 1.88
N PRO A 61 -8.64 -21.49 1.34
CA PRO A 61 -7.29 -21.55 0.79
C PRO A 61 -7.09 -20.53 -0.32
N ARG A 62 -5.96 -19.82 -0.29
CA ARG A 62 -5.60 -18.80 -1.27
C ARG A 62 -4.11 -18.88 -1.58
N ASP A 63 -3.76 -18.59 -2.82
CA ASP A 63 -2.36 -18.43 -3.19
C ASP A 63 -1.71 -17.29 -2.37
N LEU A 64 -0.38 -17.36 -2.25
CA LEU A 64 0.36 -16.40 -1.43
C LEU A 64 0.20 -14.95 -1.92
N ASP A 65 0.12 -14.73 -3.23
CA ASP A 65 0.00 -13.38 -3.78
C ASP A 65 -1.37 -12.77 -3.50
N ALA A 66 -2.45 -13.55 -3.56
CA ALA A 66 -3.79 -13.16 -3.17
C ALA A 66 -3.83 -12.77 -1.70
N ARG A 67 -3.20 -13.56 -0.82
CA ARG A 67 -3.10 -13.24 0.60
C ARG A 67 -2.32 -11.94 0.83
N ILE A 68 -1.18 -11.75 0.16
CA ILE A 68 -0.39 -10.51 0.27
C ILE A 68 -1.19 -9.31 -0.22
N ARG A 69 -1.90 -9.42 -1.35
CA ARG A 69 -2.74 -8.33 -1.88
C ARG A 69 -3.83 -7.96 -0.88
N LEU A 70 -4.55 -8.94 -0.34
CA LEU A 70 -5.62 -8.73 0.64
C LEU A 70 -5.08 -8.09 1.93
N ALA A 71 -3.95 -8.55 2.45
CA ALA A 71 -3.31 -7.99 3.63
C ALA A 71 -2.88 -6.52 3.42
N ARG A 72 -2.23 -6.21 2.29
CA ARG A 72 -1.80 -4.85 1.96
C ARG A 72 -2.97 -3.88 1.78
N ALA A 73 -4.10 -4.33 1.24
CA ALA A 73 -5.29 -3.51 1.08
C ALA A 73 -6.01 -3.19 2.41
N ASN A 74 -5.72 -3.95 3.48
CA ASN A 74 -6.42 -3.91 4.76
C ASN A 74 -5.50 -3.66 5.97
N LEU A 75 -4.41 -2.92 5.78
CA LEU A 75 -3.58 -2.48 6.91
C LEU A 75 -4.34 -1.54 7.84
N ASN A 76 -4.11 -1.68 9.15
CA ASN A 76 -4.60 -0.69 10.11
C ASN A 76 -3.96 0.69 9.87
N PRO A 77 -4.67 1.78 10.24
CA PRO A 77 -4.07 3.11 10.30
C PRO A 77 -2.77 3.11 11.11
N GLY A 78 -1.75 3.82 10.63
CA GLY A 78 -0.44 3.88 11.30
C GLY A 78 0.48 2.68 11.04
N CYS A 79 0.00 1.62 10.38
CA CYS A 79 0.81 0.49 9.96
C CYS A 79 1.33 0.64 8.52
N ARG A 80 2.58 0.23 8.30
CA ARG A 80 3.24 0.21 7.00
C ARG A 80 3.85 -1.16 6.75
N TRP A 81 3.59 -1.70 5.56
CA TRP A 81 4.26 -2.90 5.05
C TRP A 81 5.73 -2.61 4.77
N VAL A 82 6.65 -3.38 5.36
CA VAL A 82 8.09 -3.23 5.10
C VAL A 82 8.62 -4.22 4.06
N GLY A 83 7.88 -5.31 3.81
CA GLY A 83 8.32 -6.37 2.90
C GLY A 83 9.35 -7.30 3.52
N ALA A 84 9.42 -8.51 2.99
CA ALA A 84 10.42 -9.53 3.29
C ALA A 84 10.58 -10.41 2.04
N PRO A 85 11.70 -11.15 1.90
CA PRO A 85 11.82 -12.21 0.92
C PRO A 85 10.61 -13.15 0.95
N ARG A 86 10.15 -13.60 -0.22
CA ARG A 86 8.96 -14.45 -0.33
C ARG A 86 9.10 -15.73 0.49
N ASP A 87 10.28 -16.34 0.47
CA ASP A 87 10.56 -17.59 1.17
C ASP A 87 10.50 -17.41 2.70
N GLU A 88 10.84 -16.23 3.19
CA GLU A 88 10.71 -15.89 4.61
C GLU A 88 9.23 -15.71 4.99
N ILE A 89 8.45 -15.02 4.16
CA ILE A 89 7.00 -14.91 4.35
C ILE A 89 6.35 -16.31 4.38
N ILE A 90 6.75 -17.21 3.49
CA ILE A 90 6.28 -18.60 3.46
C ILE A 90 6.68 -19.31 4.76
N SER A 91 7.95 -19.24 5.14
CA SER A 91 8.49 -19.87 6.34
C SER A 91 7.73 -19.42 7.60
N LYS A 92 7.57 -18.10 7.80
CA LYS A 92 6.84 -17.53 8.94
C LYS A 92 5.35 -17.84 8.94
N THR A 93 4.75 -17.94 7.75
CA THR A 93 3.35 -18.35 7.61
C THR A 93 3.19 -19.83 7.98
N ASN A 94 4.08 -20.70 7.50
CA ASN A 94 4.08 -22.14 7.82
C ASN A 94 4.34 -22.40 9.31
N ALA A 95 5.11 -21.52 9.97
CA ALA A 95 5.35 -21.58 11.41
C ALA A 95 4.08 -21.39 12.26
N GLN A 96 2.99 -20.86 11.68
CA GLN A 96 1.68 -20.80 12.36
C GLN A 96 1.01 -22.18 12.47
N GLY A 97 1.52 -23.16 11.72
CA GLY A 97 1.02 -24.53 11.66
C GLY A 97 0.60 -24.90 10.25
N ALA A 98 0.93 -26.13 9.82
CA ALA A 98 0.71 -26.60 8.46
C ALA A 98 -0.75 -26.45 7.98
N ARG A 99 -1.73 -26.64 8.87
CA ARG A 99 -3.16 -26.49 8.55
C ARG A 99 -3.59 -25.06 8.17
N TYR A 100 -2.75 -24.06 8.47
CA TYR A 100 -3.04 -22.65 8.23
C TYR A 100 -2.23 -22.05 7.08
N ALA A 101 -1.31 -22.82 6.50
CA ALA A 101 -0.34 -22.36 5.51
C ALA A 101 -0.98 -21.60 4.33
N ASP A 102 -2.21 -21.94 3.97
CA ASP A 102 -2.95 -21.35 2.84
C ASP A 102 -4.11 -20.45 3.23
N THR A 103 -4.42 -20.33 4.52
CA THR A 103 -5.57 -19.56 5.04
C THR A 103 -5.20 -18.39 5.92
N VAL A 104 -3.92 -18.26 6.31
CA VAL A 104 -3.38 -17.11 7.03
C VAL A 104 -2.16 -16.55 6.31
N LEU A 105 -1.66 -15.40 6.74
CA LEU A 105 -0.40 -14.84 6.23
C LEU A 105 0.39 -14.20 7.36
N ALA A 106 1.67 -14.54 7.48
CA ALA A 106 2.60 -13.78 8.30
C ALA A 106 3.31 -12.73 7.44
N ALA A 107 3.33 -11.47 7.86
CA ALA A 107 4.05 -10.42 7.16
C ALA A 107 4.61 -9.34 8.10
N PRO A 108 5.75 -8.73 7.74
CA PRO A 108 6.39 -7.75 8.62
C PRO A 108 5.78 -6.36 8.40
N LEU A 109 5.39 -5.72 9.51
CA LEU A 109 4.88 -4.36 9.53
C LEU A 109 5.65 -3.50 10.52
N ILE A 110 5.73 -2.20 10.23
CA ILE A 110 6.00 -1.16 11.23
C ILE A 110 4.69 -0.46 11.53
N CYS A 111 4.22 -0.52 12.77
CA CYS A 111 3.03 0.19 13.23
C CYS A 111 3.42 1.26 14.24
N ARG A 112 3.02 2.50 13.99
CA ARG A 112 3.10 3.59 14.97
C ARG A 112 1.80 3.59 15.76
N GLY A 113 1.91 3.28 17.06
CA GLY A 113 0.79 3.36 18.01
C GLY A 113 0.45 4.78 18.39
#